data_AF-A0A6L3ABT1-F1
#
_entry.id   AF-A0A6L3ABT1-F1
#
_cell.length_a   1.000
_cell.length_b   1.000
_cell.length_c   1.000
_cell.angle_alpha   90.00
_cell.angle_beta   90.00
_cell.angle_gamma   90.00
#
_symmetry.space_group_name_H-M   'P 1'
#
loop_
_entity.id
_entity.type
_entity.pdbx_description
1 polymer ?
#
loop_
_entity_poly.entity_id
_entity_poly.type
_entity_poly.pdbx_seq_one_letter_code
_entity_poly.pdbx_strand_id
1 'polypeptide(L)'
;MILCEESTGAAVDARGGAPGTRETDVLAGANLVRLCHAVLFSGGSAFGLAAATGVMEWLAERNVGFGTAARKIPIVSGAVLYDLGVGRADAFPGAEAGRLAAGRATGGGVAQGSVGAGTGATVAKVLGAERALKGGIGTASLVGPRGLVVGAIVANNASGHVFDPETSALIAGPRDEQGRFVGLPESIERRTAQMDALLENTTLVCVATNAGLDHHQLQRVAIQAHDGLARVV
;
A
#
# COMPACT_ATOMS: atom_id res chain seq x y z
N MET A 1 2.26 -0.72 8.91
CA MET A 1 2.10 -2.18 8.98
C MET A 1 0.69 -2.47 9.42
N ILE A 2 0.07 -3.49 8.82
CA ILE A 2 -1.16 -4.11 9.29
C ILE A 2 -0.76 -5.42 9.97
N LEU A 3 -0.95 -5.51 11.29
CA LEU A 3 -0.66 -6.71 12.07
C LEU A 3 -1.96 -7.50 12.25
N CYS A 4 -1.94 -8.80 11.96
CA CYS A 4 -3.08 -9.66 12.18
C CYS A 4 -3.06 -10.18 13.62
N GLU A 5 -4.19 -10.09 14.34
CA GLU A 5 -4.31 -10.60 15.72
C GLU A 5 -4.07 -12.12 15.77
N GLU A 6 -4.57 -12.82 14.76
CA GLU A 6 -4.34 -14.24 14.51
C GLU A 6 -3.86 -14.44 13.08
N SER A 7 -3.31 -15.62 12.76
CA SER A 7 -2.98 -15.96 11.37
C SER A 7 -4.24 -15.86 10.50
N THR A 8 -4.25 -14.93 9.54
CA THR A 8 -5.46 -14.54 8.81
C THR A 8 -5.37 -14.94 7.35
N GLY A 9 -6.46 -15.45 6.78
CA GLY A 9 -6.56 -15.73 5.36
C GLY A 9 -6.27 -14.50 4.52
N ALA A 10 -5.38 -14.60 3.53
CA ALA A 10 -4.98 -13.45 2.71
C ALA A 10 -4.75 -13.84 1.25
N ALA A 11 -5.01 -12.87 0.37
CA ALA A 11 -4.77 -12.95 -1.07
C ALA A 11 -4.20 -11.61 -1.55
N VAL A 12 -3.58 -11.61 -2.73
CA VAL A 12 -2.93 -10.42 -3.29
C VAL A 12 -3.20 -10.31 -4.79
N ASP A 13 -3.40 -9.08 -5.27
CA ASP A 13 -3.52 -8.74 -6.69
C ASP A 13 -2.58 -7.57 -7.00
N ALA A 14 -1.59 -7.79 -7.86
CA ALA A 14 -0.62 -6.79 -8.27
C ALA A 14 -0.85 -6.43 -9.75
N ARG A 15 -1.19 -5.16 -10.02
CA ARG A 15 -1.51 -4.69 -11.39
C ARG A 15 -0.59 -3.61 -11.95
N GLY A 16 0.19 -2.96 -11.10
CA GLY A 16 1.17 -1.96 -11.54
C GLY A 16 2.27 -2.61 -12.40
N GLY A 17 2.84 -1.84 -13.33
CA GLY A 17 3.87 -2.34 -14.26
C GLY A 17 5.25 -2.57 -13.66
N ALA A 18 5.51 -2.09 -12.44
CA ALA A 18 6.80 -2.23 -11.75
C ALA A 18 6.59 -2.54 -10.26
N PRO A 19 6.04 -3.72 -9.92
CA PRO A 19 5.78 -4.07 -8.53
C PRO A 19 7.08 -4.31 -7.76
N GLY A 20 7.21 -3.71 -6.58
CA GLY A 20 8.18 -4.11 -5.57
C GLY A 20 7.45 -4.84 -4.44
N THR A 21 7.61 -6.17 -4.36
CA THR A 21 6.87 -7.00 -3.41
C THR A 21 7.77 -8.00 -2.70
N ARG A 22 7.30 -8.48 -1.56
CA ARG A 22 7.90 -9.58 -0.80
C ARG A 22 6.81 -10.55 -0.39
N GLU A 23 7.11 -11.84 -0.52
CA GLU A 23 6.26 -12.95 -0.05
C GLU A 23 4.81 -12.81 -0.52
N THR A 24 4.62 -12.47 -1.80
CA THR A 24 3.29 -12.46 -2.44
C THR A 24 2.92 -13.83 -2.99
N ASP A 25 3.90 -14.60 -3.49
CA ASP A 25 3.65 -15.93 -4.04
C ASP A 25 3.06 -16.87 -2.99
N VAL A 26 3.49 -16.77 -1.72
CA VAL A 26 2.92 -17.59 -0.64
C VAL A 26 1.39 -17.44 -0.58
N LEU A 27 0.85 -16.25 -0.85
CA LEU A 27 -0.59 -15.95 -0.88
C LEU A 27 -1.28 -16.35 -2.20
N ALA A 28 -0.58 -16.99 -3.14
CA ALA A 28 -1.18 -17.49 -4.36
C ALA A 28 -2.09 -18.70 -4.09
N GLY A 29 -3.19 -18.80 -4.84
CA GLY A 29 -4.18 -19.87 -4.65
C GLY A 29 -3.64 -21.29 -4.84
N ALA A 30 -2.53 -21.47 -5.55
CA ALA A 30 -1.91 -22.79 -5.71
C ALA A 30 -1.10 -23.26 -4.49
N ASN A 31 -0.81 -22.36 -3.54
CA ASN A 31 0.17 -22.61 -2.49
C ASN A 31 -0.44 -23.07 -1.16
N LEU A 32 0.40 -23.74 -0.37
CA LEU A 32 0.05 -24.39 0.89
C LEU A 32 -0.34 -23.37 1.98
N VAL A 33 0.41 -22.28 2.09
CA VAL A 33 0.27 -21.31 3.17
C VAL A 33 -0.52 -20.11 2.66
N ARG A 34 -1.82 -20.08 2.95
CA ARG A 34 -2.72 -18.97 2.54
C ARG A 34 -3.02 -18.00 3.69
N LEU A 35 -2.10 -17.97 4.65
CA LEU A 35 -2.22 -17.21 5.88
C LEU A 35 -1.14 -16.15 5.93
N CYS A 36 -1.51 -14.97 6.38
CA CYS A 36 -0.60 -13.87 6.64
C CYS A 36 -0.62 -13.54 8.14
N HIS A 37 0.54 -13.13 8.67
CA HIS A 37 0.65 -12.64 10.05
C HIS A 37 0.75 -11.13 10.10
N ALA A 38 1.30 -10.51 9.04
CA ALA A 38 1.32 -9.07 8.90
C ALA A 38 1.51 -8.65 7.44
N VAL A 39 0.87 -7.56 7.04
CA VAL A 39 1.08 -6.88 5.75
C VAL A 39 1.92 -5.62 5.97
N LEU A 40 3.02 -5.49 5.24
CA LEU A 40 3.90 -4.32 5.32
C LEU A 40 3.79 -3.44 4.08
N PHE A 41 3.44 -2.17 4.28
CA PHE A 41 3.72 -1.10 3.33
C PHE A 41 4.93 -0.31 3.79
N SER A 42 5.81 0.02 2.85
CA SER A 42 7.04 0.77 3.11
C SER A 42 7.37 1.71 1.95
N GLY A 43 8.02 2.83 2.25
CA GLY A 43 8.70 3.66 1.24
C GLY A 43 10.04 3.05 0.87
N GLY A 44 10.88 3.79 0.15
CA GLY A 44 12.24 3.40 -0.18
C GLY A 44 12.38 2.51 -1.41
N SER A 45 11.31 2.32 -2.20
CA SER A 45 11.29 1.37 -3.31
C SER A 45 11.79 -0.02 -2.86
N ALA A 46 12.46 -0.78 -3.73
CA ALA A 46 12.94 -2.13 -3.44
C ALA A 46 13.79 -2.24 -2.17
N PHE A 47 14.56 -1.20 -1.79
CA PHE A 47 15.32 -1.19 -0.55
C PHE A 47 14.42 -1.31 0.68
N GLY A 48 13.24 -0.69 0.64
CA GLY A 48 12.24 -0.71 1.70
C GLY A 48 11.71 -2.12 2.05
N LEU A 49 11.90 -3.10 1.17
CA LEU A 49 11.54 -4.50 1.46
C LEU A 49 12.35 -5.07 2.63
N ALA A 50 13.52 -4.50 2.92
CA ALA A 50 14.34 -4.87 4.07
C ALA A 50 13.64 -4.63 5.42
N ALA A 51 12.66 -3.72 5.48
CA ALA A 51 11.86 -3.51 6.69
C ALA A 51 11.06 -4.76 7.10
N ALA A 52 10.69 -5.63 6.15
CA ALA A 52 9.99 -6.87 6.50
C ALA A 52 10.83 -7.80 7.40
N THR A 53 12.16 -7.76 7.28
CA THR A 53 13.07 -8.56 8.13
C THR A 53 12.85 -8.25 9.61
N GLY A 54 12.80 -6.98 10.00
CA GLY A 54 12.61 -6.63 11.41
C GLY A 54 11.22 -6.96 11.95
N VAL A 55 10.20 -6.97 11.08
CA VAL A 55 8.87 -7.48 11.45
C VAL A 55 8.94 -8.99 11.70
N MET A 56 9.57 -9.75 10.80
CA MET A 56 9.71 -11.19 10.95
C MET A 56 10.45 -11.52 12.25
N GLU A 57 11.55 -10.84 12.55
CA GLU A 57 12.27 -11.02 13.81
C GLU A 57 11.39 -10.72 15.03
N TRP A 58 10.64 -9.60 14.99
CA TRP A 58 9.75 -9.20 16.08
C TRP A 58 8.63 -10.23 16.33
N LEU A 59 8.06 -10.81 15.27
CA LEU A 59 7.05 -11.88 15.35
C LEU A 59 7.66 -13.20 15.83
N ALA A 60 8.86 -13.53 15.35
CA ALA A 60 9.58 -14.73 15.72
C ALA A 60 9.94 -14.75 17.21
N GLU A 61 10.36 -13.62 17.78
CA GLU A 61 10.60 -13.43 19.22
C GLU A 61 9.34 -13.69 20.07
N ARG A 62 8.16 -13.49 19.48
CA ARG A 62 6.86 -13.73 20.10
C ARG A 62 6.26 -15.09 19.78
N ASN A 63 7.02 -15.95 19.10
CA ASN A 63 6.57 -17.28 18.67
C ASN A 63 5.25 -17.21 17.86
N VAL A 64 5.16 -16.23 16.96
CA VAL A 64 4.06 -16.06 15.99
C VAL A 64 4.56 -16.49 14.62
N GLY A 65 3.79 -17.32 13.91
CA GLY A 65 4.18 -17.81 12.59
C GLY A 65 3.51 -19.13 12.22
N PHE A 66 3.66 -19.52 10.97
CA PHE A 66 3.26 -20.81 10.44
C PHE A 66 4.12 -21.92 11.05
N GLY A 67 3.50 -22.96 11.62
CA GLY A 67 4.21 -24.04 12.30
C GLY A 67 4.96 -24.95 11.34
N THR A 68 6.25 -25.18 11.60
CA THR A 68 7.05 -26.22 10.96
C THR A 68 7.61 -27.16 12.03
N ALA A 69 8.20 -28.30 11.61
CA ALA A 69 8.83 -29.24 12.53
C ALA A 69 9.95 -28.60 13.39
N ALA A 70 10.64 -27.59 12.86
CA ALA A 70 11.76 -26.94 13.54
C ALA A 70 11.31 -25.73 14.39
N ARG A 71 10.48 -24.85 13.82
CA ARG A 71 10.01 -23.62 14.48
C ARG A 71 8.82 -23.00 13.75
N LYS A 72 8.19 -21.99 14.36
CA LYS A 72 7.24 -21.13 13.65
C LYS A 72 7.96 -20.14 12.73
N ILE A 73 7.42 -19.96 11.52
CA ILE A 73 7.91 -19.07 10.47
C ILE A 73 6.87 -17.97 10.21
N PRO A 74 7.15 -16.72 10.61
CA PRO A 74 6.28 -15.59 10.27
C PRO A 74 6.15 -15.44 8.75
N ILE A 75 4.93 -15.18 8.30
CA ILE A 75 4.62 -14.82 6.91
C ILE A 75 4.29 -13.33 6.89
N VAL A 76 5.21 -12.54 6.34
CA VAL A 76 5.12 -11.08 6.27
C VAL A 76 5.15 -10.66 4.81
N SER A 77 3.97 -10.63 4.20
CA SER A 77 3.81 -10.13 2.84
C SER A 77 3.94 -8.61 2.84
N GLY A 78 4.55 -8.06 1.81
CA GLY A 78 4.75 -6.62 1.76
C GLY A 78 4.87 -6.08 0.35
N ALA A 79 4.65 -4.78 0.25
CA ALA A 79 4.81 -4.02 -0.97
C ALA A 79 5.40 -2.65 -0.66
N VAL A 80 6.13 -2.10 -1.61
CA VAL A 80 6.83 -0.82 -1.48
C VAL A 80 6.32 0.20 -2.48
N LEU A 81 6.49 1.47 -2.13
CA LEU A 81 6.32 2.59 -3.04
C LEU A 81 7.65 3.33 -3.23
N TYR A 82 7.80 3.99 -4.37
CA TYR A 82 8.96 4.83 -4.65
C TYR A 82 8.75 6.24 -4.10
N ASP A 83 9.57 6.63 -3.14
CA ASP A 83 9.60 7.99 -2.56
C ASP A 83 11.02 8.55 -2.41
N LEU A 84 12.00 7.95 -3.10
CA LEU A 84 13.42 8.35 -3.00
C LEU A 84 13.69 9.78 -3.51
N GLY A 85 12.78 10.33 -4.31
CA GLY A 85 12.80 11.73 -4.73
C GLY A 85 12.32 12.73 -3.67
N VAL A 86 11.84 12.27 -2.51
CA VAL A 86 11.38 13.12 -1.41
C VAL A 86 12.35 13.03 -0.25
N GLY A 87 13.02 14.15 0.07
CA GLY A 87 14.03 14.19 1.11
C GLY A 87 15.35 13.59 0.65
N ARG A 88 15.85 12.57 1.36
CA ARG A 88 17.15 11.95 1.10
C ARG A 88 16.99 10.60 0.41
N ALA A 89 17.57 10.45 -0.79
CA ALA A 89 17.50 9.22 -1.58
C ALA A 89 18.20 8.01 -0.94
N ASP A 90 19.08 8.22 0.04
CA ASP A 90 19.77 7.18 0.80
C ASP A 90 19.13 6.86 2.16
N ALA A 91 17.99 7.50 2.49
CA ALA A 91 17.30 7.34 3.76
C ALA A 91 16.00 6.52 3.59
N PHE A 92 16.14 5.20 3.45
CA PHE A 92 15.01 4.28 3.27
C PHE A 92 14.81 3.33 4.47
N PRO A 93 13.58 2.80 4.69
CA PRO A 93 13.30 1.92 5.83
C PRO A 93 14.03 0.58 5.76
N GLY A 94 14.78 0.24 6.81
CA GLY A 94 15.40 -1.07 7.02
C GLY A 94 14.73 -1.89 8.13
N ALA A 95 15.39 -2.98 8.56
CA ALA A 95 14.87 -3.88 9.58
C ALA A 95 14.47 -3.16 10.88
N GLU A 96 15.26 -2.20 11.37
CA GLU A 96 14.93 -1.42 12.57
C GLU A 96 13.58 -0.70 12.44
N ALA A 97 13.34 -0.06 11.29
CA ALA A 97 12.07 0.64 11.02
C ALA A 97 10.89 -0.34 11.01
N GLY A 98 11.06 -1.53 10.45
CA GLY A 98 10.04 -2.59 10.46
C GLY A 98 9.74 -3.12 11.86
N ARG A 99 10.78 -3.34 12.67
CA ARG A 99 10.64 -3.75 14.07
C ARG A 99 9.90 -2.70 14.90
N LEU A 100 10.23 -1.42 14.71
CA LEU A 100 9.52 -0.30 15.33
C LEU A 100 8.05 -0.24 14.89
N ALA A 101 7.78 -0.45 13.60
CA ALA A 101 6.42 -0.47 13.08
C ALA A 101 5.59 -1.63 13.68
N ALA A 102 6.19 -2.82 13.81
CA ALA A 102 5.54 -3.97 14.45
C ALA A 102 5.25 -3.71 15.94
N GLY A 103 6.23 -3.16 16.68
CA GLY A 103 6.07 -2.83 18.10
C GLY A 103 5.08 -1.69 18.39
N ARG A 104 4.75 -0.87 17.39
CA ARG A 104 3.78 0.24 17.50
C ARG A 104 2.42 -0.10 16.87
N ALA A 105 2.25 -1.27 16.28
CA ALA A 105 0.98 -1.66 15.69
C ALA A 105 -0.07 -1.86 16.79
N THR A 106 -1.20 -1.17 16.69
CA THR A 106 -2.31 -1.26 17.64
C THR A 106 -3.63 -1.32 16.88
N GLY A 107 -4.66 -1.90 17.50
CA GLY A 107 -6.03 -1.77 17.01
C GLY A 107 -6.58 -0.35 17.22
N GLY A 108 -7.72 -0.07 16.60
CA GLY A 108 -8.44 1.21 16.74
C GLY A 108 -8.04 2.26 15.71
N GLY A 109 -7.94 3.52 16.14
CA GLY A 109 -7.70 4.66 15.24
C GLY A 109 -6.37 4.56 14.50
N VAL A 110 -6.40 4.78 13.19
CA VAL A 110 -5.22 4.75 12.32
C VAL A 110 -4.78 6.18 12.01
N ALA A 111 -3.50 6.49 12.24
CA ALA A 111 -2.93 7.77 11.84
C ALA A 111 -2.93 7.91 10.30
N GLN A 112 -3.37 9.07 9.80
CA GLN A 112 -3.46 9.38 8.37
C GLN A 112 -2.52 10.53 7.99
N GLY A 113 -2.30 10.72 6.69
CA GLY A 113 -1.39 11.74 6.14
C GLY A 113 0.06 11.25 6.03
N SER A 114 1.01 12.10 6.42
CA SER A 114 2.46 11.91 6.22
C SER A 114 3.11 10.97 7.23
N VAL A 115 2.54 9.79 7.45
CA VAL A 115 2.99 8.81 8.46
C VAL A 115 3.36 7.47 7.82
N GLY A 116 4.33 6.75 8.39
CA GLY A 116 4.74 5.44 7.90
C GLY A 116 5.12 5.46 6.42
N ALA A 117 4.59 4.51 5.63
CA ALA A 117 4.81 4.48 4.17
C ALA A 117 4.27 5.73 3.45
N GLY A 118 3.34 6.47 4.05
CA GLY A 118 2.83 7.72 3.51
C GLY A 118 3.74 8.93 3.72
N THR A 119 4.85 8.81 4.47
CA THR A 119 5.73 9.94 4.78
C THR A 119 6.31 10.59 3.51
N GLY A 120 6.92 9.80 2.61
CA GLY A 120 7.45 10.29 1.34
C GLY A 120 6.46 10.26 0.16
N ALA A 121 5.24 9.73 0.37
CA ALA A 121 4.28 9.54 -0.72
C ALA A 121 3.79 10.85 -1.34
N THR A 122 3.69 10.88 -2.67
CA THR A 122 3.24 12.00 -3.49
C THR A 122 2.29 11.55 -4.60
N VAL A 123 1.40 12.43 -5.06
CA VAL A 123 0.38 12.16 -6.10
C VAL A 123 0.43 13.19 -7.22
N ALA A 124 -0.30 12.93 -8.32
CA ALA A 124 -0.50 13.88 -9.41
C ALA A 124 0.82 14.32 -10.08
N LYS A 125 1.59 13.33 -10.53
CA LYS A 125 2.96 13.48 -11.07
C LYS A 125 3.02 13.48 -12.59
N VAL A 126 1.88 13.48 -13.29
CA VAL A 126 1.80 13.40 -14.76
C VAL A 126 2.66 14.47 -15.46
N LEU A 127 2.80 15.64 -14.84
CA LEU A 127 3.61 16.75 -15.36
C LEU A 127 4.98 16.91 -14.68
N GLY A 128 5.45 15.92 -13.91
CA GLY A 128 6.71 15.97 -13.17
C GLY A 128 6.54 15.97 -11.65
N ALA A 129 7.58 15.53 -10.94
CA ALA A 129 7.59 15.41 -9.48
C ALA A 129 7.55 16.78 -8.78
N GLU A 130 8.08 17.82 -9.40
CA GLU A 130 8.06 19.20 -8.90
C GLU A 130 6.65 19.80 -8.87
N ARG A 131 5.73 19.26 -9.68
CA ARG A 131 4.32 19.67 -9.76
C ARG A 131 3.40 18.80 -8.92
N ALA A 132 3.93 17.72 -8.36
CA ALA A 132 3.20 16.76 -7.55
C ALA A 132 2.62 17.41 -6.27
N LEU A 133 1.65 16.73 -5.69
CA LEU A 133 1.10 17.04 -4.38
C LEU A 133 1.49 16.00 -3.35
N LYS A 134 1.37 16.37 -2.07
CA LYS A 134 1.56 15.43 -0.99
C LYS A 134 0.47 14.36 -1.02
N GLY A 135 0.89 13.10 -1.10
CA GLY A 135 0.04 11.93 -0.87
C GLY A 135 0.10 11.52 0.60
N GLY A 136 -0.14 10.25 0.90
CA GLY A 136 -0.01 9.76 2.27
C GLY A 136 -0.78 8.49 2.56
N ILE A 137 -0.95 8.24 3.86
CA ILE A 137 -1.84 7.19 4.37
C ILE A 137 -3.27 7.73 4.44
N GLY A 138 -4.21 6.97 3.88
CA GLY A 138 -5.64 7.13 4.10
C GLY A 138 -6.26 5.82 4.57
N THR A 139 -7.31 5.89 5.38
CA THR A 139 -8.10 4.73 5.76
C THR A 139 -9.59 5.05 5.76
N ALA A 140 -10.41 4.05 5.47
CA ALA A 140 -11.86 4.12 5.62
C ALA A 140 -12.41 2.76 6.05
N SER A 141 -13.57 2.75 6.71
CA SER A 141 -14.29 1.52 7.04
C SER A 141 -15.78 1.73 7.00
N LEU A 142 -16.51 0.67 6.65
CA LEU A 142 -17.96 0.64 6.64
C LEU A 142 -18.45 -0.57 7.43
N VAL A 143 -19.54 -0.36 8.18
CA VAL A 143 -20.30 -1.43 8.82
C VAL A 143 -21.52 -1.71 7.96
N GLY A 144 -21.54 -2.87 7.32
CA GLY A 144 -22.65 -3.37 6.54
C GLY A 144 -23.68 -4.14 7.38
N PRO A 145 -24.68 -4.72 6.71
CA PRO A 145 -25.72 -5.53 7.37
C PRO A 145 -25.13 -6.67 8.20
N ARG A 146 -25.80 -7.00 9.32
CA ARG A 146 -25.42 -8.10 10.23
C ARG A 146 -24.01 -7.95 10.83
N GLY A 147 -23.50 -6.73 10.94
CA GLY A 147 -22.20 -6.46 11.57
C GLY A 147 -20.99 -6.83 10.71
N LEU A 148 -21.18 -7.03 9.40
CA LEU A 148 -20.08 -7.15 8.46
C LEU A 148 -19.27 -5.85 8.47
N VAL A 149 -17.96 -5.93 8.65
CA VAL A 149 -17.06 -4.77 8.57
C VAL A 149 -16.15 -4.96 7.37
N VAL A 150 -16.00 -3.91 6.57
CA VAL A 150 -14.98 -3.81 5.53
C VAL A 150 -14.18 -2.55 5.78
N GLY A 151 -12.87 -2.69 5.92
CA GLY A 151 -11.92 -1.59 6.05
C GLY A 151 -10.91 -1.60 4.92
N ALA A 152 -10.44 -0.42 4.54
CA ALA A 152 -9.34 -0.26 3.60
C ALA A 152 -8.33 0.74 4.14
N ILE A 153 -7.04 0.41 4.04
CA ILE A 153 -5.92 1.33 4.27
C ILE A 153 -5.10 1.45 2.99
N VAL A 154 -4.76 2.68 2.63
CA VAL A 154 -4.08 3.03 1.37
C VAL A 154 -2.83 3.85 1.66
N ALA A 155 -1.70 3.49 1.07
CA ALA A 155 -0.56 4.39 0.91
C ALA A 155 -0.56 4.92 -0.54
N ASN A 156 -1.00 6.17 -0.72
CA ASN A 156 -1.24 6.74 -2.04
C ASN A 156 -0.01 7.50 -2.54
N ASN A 157 0.72 6.90 -3.48
CA ASN A 157 1.85 7.48 -4.20
C ASN A 157 1.63 7.43 -5.73
N ALA A 158 0.38 7.63 -6.16
CA ALA A 158 -0.05 7.53 -7.55
C ALA A 158 0.66 8.51 -8.50
N SER A 159 0.82 8.11 -9.77
CA SER A 159 1.17 9.06 -10.84
C SER A 159 -0.02 9.95 -11.23
N GLY A 160 -1.22 9.38 -11.19
CA GLY A 160 -2.45 9.99 -11.63
C GLY A 160 -2.98 11.10 -10.72
N HIS A 161 -4.02 11.75 -11.21
CA HIS A 161 -4.83 12.70 -10.49
C HIS A 161 -5.63 12.00 -9.39
N VAL A 162 -6.24 12.74 -8.48
CA VAL A 162 -7.17 12.21 -7.48
C VAL A 162 -8.52 12.87 -7.66
N PHE A 163 -9.58 12.06 -7.74
CA PHE A 163 -10.94 12.53 -7.96
C PHE A 163 -11.87 12.15 -6.80
N ASP A 164 -12.85 13.00 -6.55
CA ASP A 164 -14.01 12.66 -5.75
C ASP A 164 -14.89 11.67 -6.56
N PRO A 165 -15.13 10.45 -6.07
CA PRO A 165 -15.87 9.44 -6.83
C PRO A 165 -17.38 9.68 -6.88
N GLU A 166 -17.92 10.64 -6.12
CA GLU A 166 -19.33 11.02 -6.10
C GLU A 166 -19.59 12.24 -7.00
N THR A 167 -18.72 13.25 -6.92
CA THR A 167 -18.90 14.51 -7.65
C THR A 167 -18.07 14.60 -8.93
N SER A 168 -17.12 13.68 -9.15
CA SER A 168 -16.09 13.76 -10.19
C SER A 168 -15.20 15.01 -10.09
N ALA A 169 -15.24 15.73 -8.95
CA ALA A 169 -14.41 16.89 -8.74
C ALA A 169 -12.93 16.49 -8.62
N LEU A 170 -12.06 17.30 -9.22
CA LEU A 170 -10.62 17.10 -9.11
C LEU A 170 -10.14 17.52 -7.71
N ILE A 171 -9.71 16.55 -6.91
CA ILE A 171 -9.16 16.75 -5.57
C ILE A 171 -7.66 17.07 -5.64
N ALA A 172 -6.92 16.39 -6.51
CA ALA A 172 -5.49 16.64 -6.71
C ALA A 172 -5.09 16.43 -8.17
N GLY A 173 -4.53 17.48 -8.79
CA GLY A 173 -3.90 17.42 -10.12
C GLY A 173 -2.53 18.10 -10.08
N PRO A 174 -1.62 17.81 -11.02
CA PRO A 174 -0.33 18.48 -11.07
C PRO A 174 -0.54 19.99 -11.15
N ARG A 175 0.34 20.74 -10.49
CA ARG A 175 0.22 22.19 -10.41
C ARG A 175 0.82 22.88 -11.64
N ASP A 176 0.11 23.87 -12.17
CA ASP A 176 0.68 24.84 -13.12
C ASP A 176 1.62 25.82 -12.41
N GLU A 177 2.20 26.75 -13.17
CA GLU A 177 3.11 27.77 -12.65
C GLU A 177 2.44 28.75 -11.67
N GLN A 178 1.11 28.83 -11.70
CA GLN A 178 0.29 29.65 -10.83
C GLN A 178 -0.24 28.86 -9.63
N GLY A 179 0.12 27.58 -9.49
CA GLY A 179 -0.29 26.71 -8.40
C GLY A 179 -1.69 26.10 -8.55
N ARG A 180 -2.37 26.27 -9.69
CA ARG A 180 -3.69 25.68 -9.97
C ARG A 180 -3.55 24.25 -10.46
N PHE A 181 -4.55 23.42 -10.22
CA PHE A 181 -4.56 22.05 -10.72
C PHE A 181 -4.84 22.02 -12.23
N VAL A 182 -3.97 21.33 -12.96
CA VAL A 182 -4.17 21.03 -14.37
C VAL A 182 -5.03 19.76 -14.48
N GLY A 183 -6.08 19.82 -15.30
CA GLY A 183 -6.97 18.68 -15.53
C GLY A 183 -6.28 17.50 -16.23
N LEU A 184 -6.86 16.30 -16.15
CA LEU A 184 -6.26 15.09 -16.73
C LEU A 184 -6.06 15.17 -18.26
N PRO A 185 -7.06 15.57 -19.08
CA PRO A 185 -6.87 15.66 -20.53
C PRO A 185 -5.73 16.60 -20.92
N GLU A 186 -5.71 17.79 -20.32
CA GLU A 186 -4.66 18.79 -20.54
C GLU A 186 -3.30 18.30 -20.04
N SER A 187 -3.25 17.58 -18.91
CA SER A 187 -2.00 16.99 -18.41
C SER A 187 -1.43 15.96 -19.39
N ILE A 188 -2.29 15.18 -20.05
CA ILE A 188 -1.88 14.21 -21.08
C ILE A 188 -1.39 14.92 -22.34
N GLU A 189 -2.07 15.98 -22.79
CA GLU A 189 -1.65 16.75 -23.97
C GLU A 189 -0.31 17.46 -23.76
N ARG A 190 -0.12 18.07 -22.59
CA ARG A 190 1.14 18.74 -22.21
C ARG A 190 2.29 17.75 -22.01
N ARG A 191 1.98 16.47 -21.77
CA ARG A 191 2.95 15.41 -21.54
C ARG A 191 3.68 15.05 -22.83
N THR A 192 4.67 15.87 -23.18
CA THR A 192 5.58 15.63 -24.29
C THR A 192 6.78 14.82 -23.80
N ALA A 193 6.67 13.50 -23.91
CA ALA A 193 7.79 12.55 -24.08
C ALA A 193 8.87 12.38 -22.98
N GLN A 194 8.62 12.68 -21.69
CA GLN A 194 9.46 12.14 -20.61
C GLN A 194 8.76 10.93 -19.95
N MET A 195 9.21 9.73 -20.30
CA MET A 195 8.67 8.45 -19.80
C MET A 195 9.19 8.07 -18.41
N ASP A 196 10.35 8.58 -18.01
CA ASP A 196 11.04 8.13 -16.79
C ASP A 196 10.24 8.42 -15.51
N ALA A 197 9.49 9.53 -15.47
CA ALA A 197 8.63 9.89 -14.34
C ALA A 197 7.43 8.94 -14.12
N LEU A 198 7.13 8.03 -15.07
CA LEU A 198 6.08 7.01 -14.89
C LEU A 198 6.52 5.79 -14.10
N LEU A 199 7.83 5.50 -14.03
CA LEU A 199 8.33 4.28 -13.39
C LEU A 199 8.38 4.37 -11.85
N GLU A 200 8.10 5.54 -11.29
CA GLU A 200 8.33 5.90 -9.88
C GLU A 200 7.04 6.04 -9.06
N ASN A 201 6.03 5.21 -9.33
CA ASN A 201 4.67 5.42 -8.82
C ASN A 201 4.00 4.13 -8.35
N THR A 202 3.23 4.23 -7.27
CA THR A 202 2.54 3.06 -6.70
C THR A 202 1.41 3.51 -5.78
N THR A 203 0.25 2.86 -5.85
CA THR A 203 -0.76 2.94 -4.78
C THR A 203 -0.87 1.58 -4.14
N LEU A 204 -0.60 1.52 -2.84
CA LEU A 204 -0.66 0.28 -2.06
C LEU A 204 -1.97 0.27 -1.28
N VAL A 205 -2.75 -0.79 -1.38
CA VAL A 205 -4.03 -0.94 -0.67
C VAL A 205 -4.10 -2.27 0.04
N CYS A 206 -4.58 -2.26 1.28
CA CYS A 206 -4.97 -3.45 2.02
C CYS A 206 -6.45 -3.30 2.37
N VAL A 207 -7.25 -4.28 1.95
CA VAL A 207 -8.67 -4.40 2.32
C VAL A 207 -8.79 -5.54 3.32
N ALA A 208 -9.47 -5.28 4.42
CA ALA A 208 -9.71 -6.25 5.50
C ALA A 208 -11.20 -6.35 5.80
N THR A 209 -11.64 -7.54 6.18
CA THR A 209 -13.04 -7.80 6.56
C THR A 209 -13.14 -8.88 7.62
N ASN A 210 -14.21 -8.85 8.42
CA ASN A 210 -14.55 -9.93 9.35
C ASN A 210 -15.42 -11.04 8.71
N ALA A 211 -15.69 -10.98 7.39
CA ALA A 211 -16.34 -12.09 6.70
C ALA A 211 -15.46 -13.35 6.67
N GLY A 212 -16.06 -14.50 6.95
CA GLY A 212 -15.44 -15.80 6.69
C GLY A 212 -15.40 -16.08 5.19
N LEU A 213 -14.28 -15.73 4.55
CA LEU A 213 -14.06 -15.91 3.11
C LEU A 213 -13.04 -17.01 2.86
N ASP A 214 -13.30 -17.84 1.85
CA ASP A 214 -12.28 -18.75 1.32
C ASP A 214 -11.25 -18.00 0.47
N HIS A 215 -10.18 -18.70 0.08
CA HIS A 215 -9.08 -18.09 -0.67
C HIS A 215 -9.50 -17.49 -2.03
N HIS A 216 -10.39 -18.18 -2.76
CA HIS A 216 -10.84 -17.70 -4.05
C HIS A 216 -11.68 -16.42 -3.88
N GLN A 217 -12.54 -16.38 -2.86
CA GLN A 217 -13.32 -15.20 -2.51
C GLN A 217 -12.40 -14.03 -2.09
N LEU A 218 -11.38 -14.28 -1.27
CA LEU A 218 -10.36 -13.28 -0.92
C LEU A 218 -9.63 -12.75 -2.16
N GLN A 219 -9.26 -13.63 -3.10
CA GLN A 219 -8.66 -13.22 -4.38
C GLN A 219 -9.62 -12.33 -5.17
N ARG A 220 -10.92 -12.65 -5.21
CA ARG A 220 -11.92 -11.80 -5.87
C ARG A 220 -12.05 -10.44 -5.21
N VAL A 221 -11.99 -10.36 -3.88
CA VAL A 221 -11.98 -9.08 -3.15
C VAL A 221 -10.73 -8.27 -3.50
N ALA A 222 -9.54 -8.89 -3.51
CA ALA A 222 -8.30 -8.21 -3.90
C ALA A 222 -8.36 -7.65 -5.33
N ILE A 223 -8.91 -8.44 -6.27
CA ILE A 223 -9.14 -8.02 -7.67
C ILE A 223 -10.12 -6.84 -7.76
N GLN A 224 -11.25 -6.90 -7.04
CA GLN A 224 -12.29 -5.87 -7.09
C GLN A 224 -11.88 -4.58 -6.36
N ALA A 225 -10.98 -4.65 -5.38
CA ALA A 225 -10.47 -3.48 -4.69
C ALA A 225 -9.76 -2.50 -5.64
N HIS A 226 -9.15 -3.00 -6.72
CA HIS A 226 -8.56 -2.17 -7.77
C HIS A 226 -9.59 -1.34 -8.53
N ASP A 227 -10.83 -1.81 -8.66
CA ASP A 227 -11.89 -1.03 -9.30
C ASP A 227 -12.26 0.19 -8.44
N GLY A 228 -12.16 0.07 -7.12
CA GLY A 228 -12.28 1.19 -6.19
C GLY A 228 -11.18 2.23 -6.40
N LEU A 229 -9.93 1.80 -6.61
CA LEU A 229 -8.82 2.70 -6.93
C LEU A 229 -9.04 3.41 -8.27
N ALA A 230 -9.48 2.70 -9.31
CA ALA A 230 -9.70 3.26 -10.65
C ALA A 230 -10.81 4.33 -10.70
N ARG A 231 -11.70 4.38 -9.69
CA ARG A 231 -12.70 5.44 -9.57
C ARG A 231 -12.15 6.75 -9.02
N VAL A 232 -11.00 6.72 -8.35
CA VAL A 232 -10.44 7.85 -7.61
C VAL A 232 -9.05 8.26 -8.07
N VAL A 233 -8.38 7.47 -8.91
CA VAL A 233 -7.02 7.72 -9.44
C VAL A 233 -6.93 7.45 -10.94
#